data_AF-X1BJ28-F1
#
_entry.id   AF-X1BJ28-F1
#
_cell.length_a   1.000
_cell.length_b   1.000
_cell.length_c   1.000
_cell.angle_alpha   90.00
_cell.angle_beta   90.00
_cell.angle_gamma   90.00
#
_symmetry.space_group_name_H-M   'P 1'
#
loop_
_entity.id
_entity.type
_entity.pdbx_description
1 polymer ?
#
loop_
_entity_poly.entity_id
_entity_poly.type
_entity_poly.pdbx_seq_one_letter_code
_entity_poly.pdbx_strand_id
1 'polypeptide(L)'
;MEKSIAVNLEKCGVFLVFITPQIVNSEYVRKEISFALKKKKPFFAIYLKETKLPTELEFEIADIQAMMMYLMPKAEFYAKLKELLSNSLNN
;
A
#
# COMPACT_ATOMS: atom_id res chain seq x y z
N MET A 1 -6.14 5.79 25.03
CA MET A 1 -5.68 4.44 24.64
C MET A 1 -5.36 4.52 23.15
N GLU A 2 -4.11 4.82 22.79
CA GLU A 2 -3.70 4.78 21.38
C GLU A 2 -3.90 3.34 20.89
N LYS A 3 -4.85 3.13 19.98
CA LYS A 3 -5.05 1.83 19.35
C LYS A 3 -3.79 1.55 18.54
N SER A 4 -2.99 0.58 18.99
CA SER A 4 -1.74 0.21 18.33
C SER A 4 -1.99 -0.10 16.86
N ILE A 5 -1.22 0.56 15.97
CA ILE A 5 -1.28 0.40 14.52
C ILE A 5 -1.15 -1.08 14.13
N ALA A 6 -0.37 -1.85 14.89
CA ALA A 6 -0.24 -3.30 14.73
C ALA A 6 -1.57 -4.05 14.93
N VAL A 7 -2.40 -3.67 15.91
CA VAL A 7 -3.70 -4.30 16.17
C VAL A 7 -4.68 -4.02 15.03
N ASN A 8 -4.65 -2.82 14.46
CA ASN A 8 -5.49 -2.46 13.31
C ASN A 8 -5.02 -3.19 12.04
N LEU A 9 -3.71 -3.27 11.83
CA LEU A 9 -3.08 -4.06 10.76
C LEU A 9 -3.45 -5.55 10.84
N GLU A 10 -3.54 -6.12 12.03
CA GLU A 10 -3.96 -7.51 12.18
C GLU A 10 -5.43 -7.75 11.80
N LYS A 11 -6.30 -6.75 12.00
CA LYS A 11 -7.74 -6.86 11.73
C LYS A 11 -8.14 -6.39 10.33
N CYS A 12 -7.25 -5.75 9.58
CA CYS A 12 -7.60 -5.28 8.24
C CYS A 12 -7.71 -6.44 7.26
N GLY A 13 -8.69 -6.33 6.35
CA GLY A 13 -8.84 -7.22 5.20
C GLY A 13 -7.87 -6.88 4.07
N VAL A 14 -7.49 -5.60 3.95
CA VAL A 14 -6.57 -5.09 2.93
C VAL A 14 -5.70 -4.00 3.52
N PHE A 15 -4.42 -3.98 3.16
CA PHE A 15 -3.48 -2.92 3.48
C PHE A 15 -3.20 -2.09 2.21
N LEU A 16 -3.61 -0.82 2.24
CA LEU A 16 -3.49 0.11 1.12
C LEU A 16 -2.50 1.21 1.45
N VAL A 17 -1.45 1.37 0.64
CA VAL A 17 -0.41 2.38 0.85
C VAL A 17 -0.43 3.40 -0.29
N PHE A 18 -0.52 4.68 0.06
CA PHE A 18 -0.40 5.78 -0.88
C PHE A 18 1.03 6.31 -0.90
N ILE A 19 1.76 6.06 -1.98
CA ILE A 19 3.19 6.39 -2.12
C ILE A 19 3.36 7.78 -2.74
N THR A 20 4.16 8.59 -2.05
CA THR A 20 4.72 9.86 -2.52
C THR A 20 6.21 9.93 -2.17
N PRO A 21 6.99 10.82 -2.81
CA PRO A 21 8.42 10.96 -2.51
C PRO A 21 8.74 11.32 -1.06
N GLN A 22 7.79 11.94 -0.34
CA GLN A 22 8.00 12.34 1.06
C GLN A 22 7.90 11.16 2.03
N ILE A 23 7.03 10.17 1.76
CA ILE A 23 6.74 9.12 2.74
C ILE A 23 7.75 7.97 2.74
N VAL A 24 8.47 7.78 1.64
CA VAL A 24 9.41 6.64 1.47
C VAL A 24 10.64 6.72 2.39
N ASN A 25 10.90 7.90 2.95
CA ASN A 25 12.00 8.11 3.90
C ASN A 25 11.56 8.00 5.36
N SER A 26 10.27 7.82 5.64
CA SER A 26 9.77 7.65 7.00
C SER A 26 10.06 6.24 7.51
N GLU A 27 10.82 6.15 8.61
CA GLU A 27 11.11 4.88 9.28
C GLU A 27 9.81 4.20 9.76
N TYR A 28 8.83 4.96 10.22
CA TYR A 28 7.53 4.44 10.66
C TYR A 28 6.76 3.79 9.52
N VAL A 29 6.72 4.42 8.35
CA VAL A 29 6.05 3.88 7.16
C VAL A 29 6.70 2.57 6.73
N ARG A 30 8.05 2.50 6.73
CA ARG A 30 8.77 1.26 6.41
C ARG A 30 8.45 0.15 7.40
N LYS A 31 8.38 0.45 8.71
CA LYS A 31 7.98 -0.52 9.75
C LYS A 31 6.56 -1.05 9.53
N GLU A 32 5.62 -0.19 9.16
CA GLU A 32 4.23 -0.60 8.88
C GLU A 32 4.14 -1.50 7.64
N ILE A 33 4.84 -1.15 6.56
CA ILE A 33 4.92 -1.95 5.33
C ILE A 33 5.51 -3.33 5.63
N SER A 34 6.67 -3.38 6.29
CA SER A 34 7.34 -4.62 6.70
C SER A 34 6.44 -5.48 7.59
N PHE A 35 5.68 -4.86 8.51
CA PHE A 35 4.73 -5.58 9.36
C PHE A 35 3.57 -6.18 8.55
N ALA A 36 2.95 -5.40 7.65
CA ALA A 36 1.85 -5.86 6.80
C ALA A 36 2.28 -7.05 5.92
N LEU A 37 3.48 -6.96 5.33
CA LEU A 37 4.10 -8.01 4.53
C LEU A 37 4.33 -9.30 5.33
N LYS A 38 4.92 -9.20 6.54
CA LYS A 38 5.14 -10.36 7.42
C LYS A 38 3.84 -11.06 7.82
N LYS A 39 2.75 -10.30 7.96
CA LYS A 39 1.42 -10.82 8.25
C LYS A 39 0.68 -11.36 7.00
N LYS A 40 1.34 -11.36 5.83
CA LYS A 40 0.79 -11.81 4.54
C LYS A 40 -0.56 -11.17 4.23
N LYS A 41 -0.72 -9.90 4.59
CA LYS A 41 -1.95 -9.16 4.31
C LYS A 41 -2.04 -8.85 2.82
N PRO A 42 -3.24 -8.92 2.21
CA PRO A 42 -3.45 -8.36 0.87
C PRO A 42 -2.95 -6.92 0.86
N PHE A 43 -1.92 -6.66 0.07
CA PHE A 43 -1.22 -5.38 0.05
C PHE A 43 -1.37 -4.77 -1.33
N PHE A 44 -1.73 -3.48 -1.38
CA PHE A 44 -1.74 -2.71 -2.62
C PHE A 44 -1.04 -1.36 -2.46
N ALA A 45 -0.19 -1.04 -3.42
CA ALA A 45 0.49 0.25 -3.49
C ALA A 45 -0.19 1.16 -4.50
N ILE A 46 -0.36 2.43 -4.16
CA ILE A 46 -0.88 3.48 -5.05
C ILE A 46 0.12 4.62 -5.09
N TYR A 47 0.78 4.81 -6.22
CA TYR A 47 1.68 5.93 -6.43
C TYR A 47 0.86 7.15 -6.84
N LEU A 48 0.84 8.17 -5.98
CA LEU A 48 0.14 9.43 -6.27
C LEU A 48 0.97 10.35 -7.18
N LYS A 49 2.28 10.13 -7.23
CA LYS A 49 3.27 10.82 -8.07
C LYS A 49 4.39 9.84 -8.41
N GLU A 50 5.11 10.12 -9.48
CA GLU A 50 6.37 9.42 -9.77
C GLU A 50 7.28 9.48 -8.54
N THR A 51 7.69 8.32 -8.05
CA THR A 51 8.44 8.18 -6.81
C THR A 51 9.51 7.13 -6.99
N LYS A 52 10.77 7.52 -6.77
CA LYS A 52 11.87 6.57 -6.68
C LYS A 52 11.90 5.98 -5.28
N LEU A 53 11.79 4.66 -5.18
CA LEU A 53 11.92 3.98 -3.91
C LEU A 53 13.40 3.85 -3.50
N PRO A 54 13.70 3.90 -2.19
CA PRO A 54 14.93 3.35 -1.66
C PRO A 54 15.05 1.87 -2.00
N THR A 55 16.27 1.39 -2.28
CA THR A 55 16.56 0.00 -2.69
C THR A 55 15.97 -1.02 -1.72
N GLU A 56 16.01 -0.74 -0.42
CA GLU A 56 15.48 -1.65 0.61
C GLU A 56 13.96 -1.80 0.48
N LEU A 57 13.27 -0.68 0.26
CA LEU A 57 11.81 -0.68 0.13
C LEU A 57 11.36 -1.27 -1.20
N GLU A 58 12.09 -1.00 -2.28
CA GLU A 58 11.86 -1.61 -3.60
C GLU A 58 11.95 -3.13 -3.52
N PHE A 59 12.95 -3.67 -2.83
CA PHE A 59 13.09 -5.10 -2.61
C PHE A 59 11.95 -5.67 -1.75
N GLU A 60 11.57 -4.99 -0.67
CA GLU A 60 10.48 -5.44 0.20
C GLU A 60 9.13 -5.52 -0.52
N ILE A 61 8.87 -4.63 -1.48
CA ILE A 61 7.57 -4.53 -2.17
C ILE A 61 7.59 -4.99 -3.63
N ALA A 62 8.64 -5.67 -4.09
CA ALA A 62 8.84 -6.04 -5.49
C ALA A 62 7.68 -6.84 -6.09
N ASP A 63 7.11 -7.78 -5.31
CA ASP A 63 6.02 -8.66 -5.75
C ASP A 63 4.62 -8.08 -5.47
N ILE A 64 4.54 -6.84 -5.01
CA ILE A 64 3.28 -6.19 -4.64
C ILE A 64 2.62 -5.57 -5.86
N GLN A 65 1.31 -5.79 -5.99
CA GLN A 65 0.51 -5.10 -6.99
C GLN A 65 0.45 -3.58 -6.72
N ALA A 66 0.78 -2.79 -7.75
CA ALA A 66 0.82 -1.35 -7.68
C ALA A 66 -0.01 -0.65 -8.78
N MET A 67 -0.59 0.51 -8.44
CA MET A 67 -1.22 1.41 -9.41
C MET A 67 -0.50 2.75 -9.46
N MET A 68 -0.19 3.21 -10.67
CA MET A 68 0.39 4.53 -10.93
C MET A 68 -0.74 5.53 -11.18
N MET A 69 -1.34 6.08 -10.11
CA MET A 69 -2.49 7.00 -10.21
C MET A 69 -2.16 8.22 -11.08
N TYR A 70 -0.92 8.70 -11.04
CA TYR A 70 -0.45 9.85 -11.82
C TYR A 70 -0.36 9.59 -13.33
N LEU A 71 -0.47 8.33 -13.78
CA LEU A 71 -0.42 7.94 -15.20
C LEU A 71 -1.81 7.69 -15.81
N MET A 72 -2.90 7.92 -15.07
CA MET A 72 -4.25 7.62 -15.55
C MET A 72 -5.29 8.68 -15.15
N PRO A 73 -6.40 8.80 -15.88
CA PRO A 73 -7.53 9.64 -15.47
C PRO A 73 -8.14 9.17 -14.14
N LYS A 74 -8.63 10.13 -13.34
CA LYS A 74 -9.25 9.83 -12.03
C LYS A 74 -10.39 8.81 -12.12
N ALA A 75 -11.24 8.90 -13.15
CA ALA A 75 -12.35 7.98 -13.34
C ALA A 75 -11.88 6.52 -13.51
N GLU A 76 -10.83 6.32 -14.30
CA GLU A 76 -10.21 4.99 -14.50
C GLU A 76 -9.60 4.47 -13.19
N PHE A 77 -8.88 5.33 -12.47
CA PHE A 77 -8.30 4.99 -11.17
C PHE A 77 -9.36 4.49 -10.18
N TYR A 78 -10.47 5.22 -10.02
CA TYR A 78 -11.53 4.81 -9.09
C TYR A 78 -12.22 3.51 -9.51
N ALA A 79 -12.38 3.28 -10.81
CA ALA A 79 -12.92 2.02 -11.32
C ALA A 79 -12.01 0.84 -10.96
N LYS A 80 -10.71 0.93 -11.25
CA LYS A 80 -9.71 -0.10 -10.92
C LYS A 80 -9.58 -0.33 -9.41
N LEU A 81 -9.57 0.74 -8.61
CA LEU A 81 -9.52 0.63 -7.16
C LEU A 81 -10.75 -0.10 -6.61
N LYS A 82 -11.95 0.22 -7.10
CA LYS A 82 -13.18 -0.44 -6.68
C LYS A 82 -13.17 -1.93 -7.00
N GLU A 83 -12.73 -2.30 -8.20
CA GLU A 83 -12.61 -3.71 -8.63
C GLU A 83 -11.63 -4.47 -7.71
N LEU A 84 -10.45 -3.91 -7.51
CA LEU A 84 -9.40 -4.47 -6.66
C LEU A 84 -9.86 -4.68 -5.21
N LEU A 85 -10.52 -3.69 -4.62
CA LEU A 85 -11.04 -3.80 -3.26
C LEU A 85 -12.18 -4.82 -3.17
N SER A 86 -13.05 -4.90 -4.18
CA SER A 86 -14.13 -5.89 -4.22
C SER A 86 -13.57 -7.31 -4.27
N ASN A 87 -12.56 -7.56 -5.11
CA ASN A 87 -11.92 -8.88 -5.22
C ASN A 87 -11.19 -9.28 -3.94
N SER A 88 -10.64 -8.32 -3.21
CA SER A 88 -9.85 -8.59 -2.01
C SER A 88 -10.71 -8.78 -0.75
N LEU A 89 -11.90 -8.20 -0.71
CA LEU A 89 -12.82 -8.28 0.44
C LEU A 89 -13.85 -9.42 0.33
N ASN A 90 -14.02 -9.98 -0.86
CA ASN A 90 -14.97 -11.08 -1.11
C ASN A 90 -14.30 -12.47 -1.07
N ASN A 91 -13.00 -12.56 -0.73
CA ASN A 91 -12.26 -13.78 -0.44
C ASN A 91 -12.13 -13.99 1.08
#